data_AF-E9AEK7-F1
#
_entry.id   AF-E9AEK7-F1
#
_cell.length_a   1.000
_cell.length_b   1.000
_cell.length_c   1.000
_cell.angle_alpha   90.00
_cell.angle_beta   90.00
_cell.angle_gamma   90.00
#
_symmetry.space_group_name_H-M   'P 1'
#
loop_
_entity.id
_entity.type
_entity.pdbx_description
1 polymer ?
#
loop_
_entity_poly.entity_id
_entity_poly.type
_entity_poly.pdbx_seq_one_letter_code
_entity_poly.pdbx_strand_id
1 'polypeptide(L)'
;MPATTMVADPLSQIVSQVIDDVSFSQTHTVSDDFRVYPKLSIDSVSTLQQEQRKRVEQTYGARAPSPDFLGSQLLAEYRGEAASLQLAKESGDPNFPTSISRMTGEQSKQFKKDMKQRIHEWEATVRDATGQTEVYPDQKASLRCIYELYRATKMKVLGVEPSPGPHGATAEASVAGSRDVSQSVAAHAAGASSASASAVGGARSESTRLSTSGAKDTTAGSTKALSGSAAAAGGEVRAASSGAAAPAMAGGGADWIKCIERVPLGTEDVSTMTEDALQTEKRRLKQVLHRFESDFEKYNGVRPGRHDRQGFTAEYHRYGELKNELTRRSQK
;
A
#
# COMPACT_ATOMS: atom_id res chain seq x y z
N MET A 1 -43.95 85.29 29.53
CA MET A 1 -44.19 83.85 29.31
C MET A 1 -42.86 83.13 29.45
N PRO A 2 -42.51 82.59 30.63
CA PRO A 2 -41.25 81.87 30.81
C PRO A 2 -41.36 80.49 30.16
N ALA A 3 -40.41 80.16 29.30
CA ALA A 3 -40.28 78.85 28.69
C ALA A 3 -39.85 77.85 29.77
N THR A 4 -40.74 76.91 30.11
CA THR A 4 -40.44 75.79 30.99
C THR A 4 -39.46 74.87 30.26
N THR A 5 -38.19 74.98 30.60
CA THR A 5 -37.14 74.05 30.15
C THR A 5 -37.49 72.68 30.72
N MET A 6 -38.00 71.78 29.87
CA MET A 6 -38.27 70.40 30.27
C MET A 6 -36.93 69.73 30.59
N VAL A 7 -36.61 69.60 31.87
CA VAL A 7 -35.48 68.81 32.34
C VAL A 7 -35.78 67.37 31.95
N ALA A 8 -34.99 66.83 31.03
CA ALA A 8 -35.09 65.45 30.60
C ALA A 8 -35.03 64.54 31.84
N ASP A 9 -35.93 63.56 31.92
CA ASP A 9 -35.96 62.59 33.01
C ASP A 9 -34.62 61.84 33.03
N PRO A 10 -33.82 61.93 34.12
CA PRO A 10 -32.51 61.29 34.20
C PRO A 10 -32.58 59.78 33.98
N LEU A 11 -33.71 59.13 34.31
CA LEU A 11 -33.89 57.71 34.03
C LEU A 11 -34.01 57.43 32.53
N SER A 12 -34.74 58.29 31.79
CA SER A 12 -34.84 58.18 30.33
C SER A 12 -33.48 58.36 29.65
N GLN A 13 -32.63 59.25 30.19
CA GLN A 13 -31.28 59.49 29.68
C GLN A 13 -30.36 58.30 29.93
N ILE A 14 -30.39 57.70 31.13
CA ILE A 14 -29.63 56.48 31.46
C ILE A 14 -30.07 55.31 30.58
N VAL A 15 -31.38 55.10 30.42
CA VAL A 15 -31.90 54.02 29.59
C VAL A 15 -31.48 54.18 28.13
N SER A 16 -31.51 55.40 27.60
CA SER A 16 -31.05 55.69 26.23
C SER A 16 -29.56 55.40 26.07
N GLN A 17 -28.73 55.82 27.03
CA GLN A 17 -27.30 55.54 27.02
C GLN A 17 -26.99 54.04 27.06
N VAL A 18 -27.70 53.28 27.90
CA VAL A 18 -27.52 51.82 27.99
C VAL A 18 -27.93 51.14 26.68
N ILE A 19 -29.00 51.59 26.02
CA ILE A 19 -29.41 51.05 24.72
C ILE A 19 -28.35 51.31 23.66
N ASP A 20 -27.77 52.51 23.63
CA ASP A 20 -26.69 52.86 22.69
C ASP A 20 -25.42 52.04 22.97
N ASP A 21 -25.01 51.89 24.24
CA ASP A 21 -23.85 51.10 24.64
C ASP A 21 -24.03 49.60 24.31
N VAL A 22 -25.22 49.06 24.52
CA VAL A 22 -25.57 47.67 24.16
C VAL A 22 -25.59 47.49 22.64
N SER A 23 -26.17 48.44 21.90
CA SER A 23 -26.22 48.38 20.43
C SER A 23 -24.83 48.51 19.81
N PHE A 24 -23.98 49.34 20.39
CA PHE A 24 -22.58 49.51 19.99
C PHE A 24 -21.77 48.24 20.27
N SER A 25 -21.88 47.68 21.47
CA SER A 25 -21.17 46.43 21.83
C SER A 25 -21.69 45.20 21.07
N GLN A 26 -22.90 45.23 20.54
CA GLN A 26 -23.40 44.19 19.63
C GLN A 26 -22.70 44.22 18.28
N THR A 27 -22.39 45.40 17.74
CA THR A 27 -21.90 45.59 16.37
C THR A 27 -20.40 45.85 16.26
N HIS A 28 -19.76 46.31 17.33
CA HIS A 28 -18.35 46.68 17.38
C HIS A 28 -17.60 45.95 18.49
N THR A 29 -16.29 45.85 18.35
CA THR A 29 -15.38 45.42 19.40
C THR A 29 -14.29 46.46 19.59
N VAL A 30 -13.89 46.65 20.84
CA VAL A 30 -12.79 47.52 21.22
C VAL A 30 -11.53 46.66 21.33
N SER A 31 -10.50 47.03 20.59
CA SER A 31 -9.16 46.39 20.66
C SER A 31 -8.43 46.83 21.93
N ASP A 32 -7.38 46.10 22.33
CA ASP A 32 -6.50 46.44 23.46
C ASP A 32 -5.89 47.86 23.35
N ASP A 33 -5.75 48.39 22.12
CA ASP A 33 -5.30 49.77 21.85
C ASP A 33 -6.46 50.79 21.81
N PHE A 34 -7.63 50.45 22.36
CA PHE A 34 -8.86 51.26 22.40
C PHE A 34 -9.43 51.66 21.03
N ARG A 35 -9.00 50.99 19.95
CA ARG A 35 -9.56 51.20 18.62
C ARG A 35 -10.85 50.41 18.43
N VAL A 36 -11.85 51.04 17.85
CA VAL A 36 -13.18 50.47 17.60
C VAL A 36 -13.21 49.90 16.19
N TYR A 37 -13.60 48.64 16.05
CA TYR A 37 -13.79 47.99 14.75
C TYR A 37 -15.18 47.36 14.65
N PRO A 38 -15.85 47.42 13.49
CA PRO A 38 -17.05 46.65 13.24
C PRO A 38 -16.75 45.15 13.33
N LYS A 39 -17.56 44.37 14.05
CA LYS A 39 -17.40 42.91 14.16
C LYS A 39 -17.39 42.22 12.80
N LEU A 40 -18.25 42.68 11.88
CA LEU A 40 -18.28 42.21 10.49
C LEU A 40 -16.92 42.36 9.78
N SER A 41 -16.16 43.41 10.09
CA SER A 41 -14.82 43.61 9.54
C SER A 41 -13.81 42.66 10.16
N ILE A 42 -13.93 42.35 11.45
CA ILE A 42 -13.04 41.40 12.14
C ILE A 42 -13.29 39.98 11.66
N ASP A 43 -14.54 39.58 11.50
CA ASP A 43 -14.90 38.26 10.98
C ASP A 43 -14.43 38.09 9.54
N SER A 44 -14.50 39.16 8.73
CA SER A 44 -13.93 39.17 7.38
C SER A 44 -12.41 39.01 7.39
N VAL A 45 -11.70 39.73 8.29
CA VAL A 45 -10.24 39.63 8.42
C VAL A 45 -9.81 38.26 8.96
N SER A 46 -10.51 37.69 9.95
CA SER A 46 -10.19 36.37 10.50
C SER A 46 -10.40 35.27 9.46
N THR A 47 -11.49 35.35 8.69
CA THR A 47 -11.76 34.46 7.55
C THR A 47 -10.68 34.58 6.49
N LEU A 48 -10.27 35.82 6.15
CA LEU A 48 -9.18 36.06 5.20
C LEU A 48 -7.84 35.51 5.69
N GLN A 49 -7.52 35.70 6.97
CA GLN A 49 -6.30 35.17 7.58
C GLN A 49 -6.31 33.64 7.64
N GLN A 50 -7.46 33.03 7.90
CA GLN A 50 -7.61 31.58 7.87
C GLN A 50 -7.45 31.04 6.45
N GLU A 51 -8.05 31.69 5.46
CA GLU A 51 -7.91 31.34 4.05
C GLU A 51 -6.46 31.52 3.56
N GLN A 52 -5.78 32.60 3.97
CA GLN A 52 -4.35 32.79 3.69
C GLN A 52 -3.49 31.69 4.33
N ARG A 53 -3.73 31.36 5.61
CA ARG A 53 -3.04 30.24 6.27
C ARG A 53 -3.28 28.93 5.54
N LYS A 54 -4.51 28.64 5.14
CA LYS A 54 -4.87 27.46 4.37
C LYS A 54 -4.15 27.42 3.02
N ARG A 55 -4.03 28.54 2.30
CA ARG A 55 -3.27 28.62 1.05
C ARG A 55 -1.78 28.41 1.26
N VAL A 56 -1.23 28.99 2.32
CA VAL A 56 0.18 28.80 2.68
C VAL A 56 0.44 27.33 3.04
N GLU A 57 -0.42 26.71 3.83
CA GLU A 57 -0.31 25.29 4.18
C GLU A 57 -0.50 24.38 2.96
N GLN A 58 -1.42 24.70 2.04
CA GLN A 58 -1.58 23.96 0.80
C GLN A 58 -0.38 24.11 -0.14
N THR A 59 0.27 25.27 -0.17
CA THR A 59 1.35 25.58 -1.12
C THR A 59 2.73 25.18 -0.57
N TYR A 60 2.94 25.38 0.73
CA TYR A 60 4.23 25.28 1.41
C TYR A 60 4.19 24.39 2.66
N GLY A 61 3.04 23.81 3.01
CA GLY A 61 2.93 22.89 4.13
C GLY A 61 3.67 21.59 3.88
N ALA A 62 3.73 20.76 4.92
CA ALA A 62 4.40 19.47 4.86
C ALA A 62 3.74 18.59 3.78
N ARG A 63 4.44 18.44 2.66
CA ARG A 63 3.99 17.56 1.57
C ARG A 63 4.21 16.12 2.00
N ALA A 64 3.21 15.27 1.76
CA ALA A 64 3.39 13.83 1.91
C ALA A 64 4.63 13.40 1.09
N PRO A 65 5.50 12.55 1.66
CA PRO A 65 6.71 12.14 0.98
C PRO A 65 6.35 11.39 -0.31
N SER A 66 7.07 11.67 -1.40
CA SER A 66 6.82 11.00 -2.66
C SER A 66 7.21 9.51 -2.56
N PRO A 67 6.58 8.63 -3.35
CA PRO A 67 6.96 7.22 -3.38
C PRO A 67 8.43 6.99 -3.71
N ASP A 68 8.99 7.80 -4.61
CA ASP A 68 10.41 7.72 -4.99
C ASP A 68 11.34 8.15 -3.86
N PHE A 69 10.94 9.17 -3.08
CA PHE A 69 11.69 9.61 -1.92
C PHE A 69 11.70 8.52 -0.84
N LEU A 70 10.53 7.96 -0.50
CA LEU A 70 10.45 6.86 0.46
C LEU A 70 11.23 5.63 -0.03
N GLY A 71 11.11 5.28 -1.31
CA GLY A 71 11.86 4.16 -1.89
C GLY A 71 13.37 4.36 -1.78
N SER A 72 13.85 5.56 -2.09
CA SER A 72 15.26 5.94 -1.94
C SER A 72 15.72 5.92 -0.48
N GLN A 73 14.88 6.38 0.43
CA GLN A 73 15.13 6.35 1.88
C GLN A 73 15.25 4.90 2.38
N LEU A 74 14.34 4.01 1.99
CA LEU A 74 14.40 2.58 2.33
C LEU A 74 15.69 1.94 1.81
N LEU A 75 16.05 2.22 0.56
CA LEU A 75 17.29 1.70 -0.04
C LEU A 75 18.53 2.19 0.69
N ALA A 76 18.56 3.45 1.12
CA ALA A 76 19.67 4.03 1.86
C ALA A 76 19.77 3.45 3.28
N GLU A 77 18.63 3.34 3.98
CA GLU A 77 18.56 2.86 5.37
C GLU A 77 19.01 1.39 5.49
N TYR A 78 18.65 0.53 4.52
CA TYR A 78 18.96 -0.90 4.55
C TYR A 78 20.06 -1.33 3.57
N ARG A 79 20.85 -0.37 3.07
CA ARG A 79 21.88 -0.64 2.05
C ARG A 79 22.90 -1.67 2.50
N GLY A 80 23.35 -1.59 3.75
CA GLY A 80 24.40 -2.45 4.29
C GLY A 80 23.95 -3.90 4.42
N GLU A 81 22.75 -4.13 4.95
CA GLU A 81 22.17 -5.45 5.13
C GLU A 81 21.85 -6.10 3.79
N ALA A 82 21.27 -5.34 2.86
CA ALA A 82 20.97 -5.81 1.51
C ALA A 82 22.25 -6.20 0.74
N ALA A 83 23.30 -5.38 0.83
CA ALA A 83 24.59 -5.70 0.22
C ALA A 83 25.23 -6.94 0.85
N SER A 84 25.16 -7.10 2.17
CA SER A 84 25.70 -8.30 2.85
C SER A 84 24.98 -9.58 2.41
N LEU A 85 23.67 -9.52 2.19
CA LEU A 85 22.87 -10.64 1.70
C LEU A 85 23.21 -10.97 0.24
N GLN A 86 23.45 -9.96 -0.59
CA GLN A 86 23.83 -10.14 -1.98
C GLN A 86 25.20 -10.79 -2.10
N LEU A 87 26.19 -10.34 -1.32
CA LEU A 87 27.52 -10.97 -1.25
C LEU A 87 27.46 -12.43 -0.81
N ALA A 88 26.57 -12.77 0.13
CA ALA A 88 26.34 -14.16 0.53
C ALA A 88 25.76 -15.03 -0.61
N LYS A 89 24.88 -14.46 -1.44
CA LYS A 89 24.35 -15.17 -2.61
C LYS A 89 25.42 -15.38 -3.67
N GLU A 90 26.28 -14.38 -3.87
CA GLU A 90 27.36 -14.41 -4.86
C GLU A 90 28.50 -15.34 -4.46
N SER A 91 28.79 -15.47 -3.16
CA SER A 91 29.80 -16.40 -2.66
C SER A 91 29.39 -17.87 -2.78
N GLY A 92 28.07 -18.14 -2.81
CA GLY A 92 27.53 -19.50 -2.85
C GLY A 92 27.73 -20.30 -1.55
N ASP A 93 28.33 -19.70 -0.52
CA ASP A 93 28.53 -20.33 0.78
C ASP A 93 27.28 -20.13 1.66
N PRO A 94 26.57 -21.21 2.05
CA PRO A 94 25.42 -21.08 2.94
C PRO A 94 25.77 -20.50 4.32
N ASN A 95 27.03 -20.60 4.74
CA ASN A 95 27.52 -20.07 6.01
C ASN A 95 28.11 -18.66 5.90
N PHE A 96 27.98 -18.00 4.74
CA PHE A 96 28.54 -16.67 4.56
C PHE A 96 27.97 -15.68 5.61
N PRO A 97 28.82 -14.94 6.33
CA PRO A 97 28.37 -14.11 7.43
C PRO A 97 27.62 -12.87 6.92
N THR A 98 26.29 -12.90 6.98
CA THR A 98 25.44 -11.72 6.70
C THR A 98 25.21 -10.88 7.96
N SER A 99 24.87 -9.60 7.79
CA SER A 99 24.45 -8.74 8.90
C SER A 99 23.23 -9.32 9.63
N ILE A 100 22.31 -9.94 8.86
CA ILE A 100 21.13 -10.61 9.40
C ILE A 100 21.56 -11.77 10.29
N SER A 101 22.54 -12.60 9.89
CA SER A 101 23.00 -13.76 10.67
C SER A 101 23.51 -13.36 12.06
N ARG A 102 24.12 -12.18 12.20
CA ARG A 102 24.66 -11.66 13.47
C ARG A 102 23.59 -11.12 14.43
N MET A 103 22.39 -10.79 13.94
CA MET A 103 21.32 -10.27 14.79
C MET A 103 20.80 -11.34 15.76
N THR A 104 20.49 -10.95 17.00
CA THR A 104 19.78 -11.82 17.94
C THR A 104 18.36 -12.13 17.45
N GLY A 105 17.69 -13.11 18.05
CA GLY A 105 16.31 -13.45 17.71
C GLY A 105 15.34 -12.27 17.92
N GLU A 106 15.53 -11.49 18.98
CA GLU A 106 14.73 -10.28 19.26
C GLU A 106 15.02 -9.17 18.27
N GLN A 107 16.31 -8.90 17.99
CA GLN A 107 16.71 -7.92 16.98
C GLN A 107 16.13 -8.27 15.60
N SER A 108 16.16 -9.55 15.21
CA SER A 108 15.60 -10.02 13.94
C SER A 108 14.08 -9.81 13.86
N LYS A 109 13.36 -10.03 14.98
CA LYS A 109 11.90 -9.79 15.06
C LYS A 109 11.59 -8.30 14.91
N GLN A 110 12.32 -7.44 15.61
CA GLN A 110 12.14 -6.00 15.55
C GLN A 110 12.48 -5.46 14.15
N PHE A 111 13.63 -5.86 13.60
CA PHE A 111 14.06 -5.50 12.23
C PHE A 111 13.02 -5.89 11.18
N LYS A 112 12.47 -7.11 11.26
CA LYS A 112 11.40 -7.56 10.38
C LYS A 112 10.14 -6.69 10.50
N LYS A 113 9.76 -6.30 11.72
CA LYS A 113 8.58 -5.47 11.97
C LYS A 113 8.77 -4.07 11.37
N ASP A 114 9.91 -3.45 11.62
CA ASP A 114 10.21 -2.09 11.14
C ASP A 114 10.30 -2.06 9.61
N MET A 115 11.03 -3.00 9.01
CA MET A 115 11.11 -3.09 7.56
C MET A 115 9.75 -3.35 6.91
N LYS A 116 8.89 -4.20 7.52
CA LYS A 116 7.51 -4.40 7.02
C LYS A 116 6.71 -3.10 7.07
N GLN A 117 6.82 -2.36 8.17
CA GLN A 117 6.13 -1.08 8.35
C GLN A 117 6.55 -0.08 7.27
N ARG A 118 7.85 0.05 7.03
CA ARG A 118 8.42 0.93 5.99
C ARG A 118 7.97 0.52 4.58
N ILE A 119 7.98 -0.77 4.26
CA ILE A 119 7.47 -1.28 2.98
C ILE A 119 5.99 -0.93 2.81
N HIS A 120 5.17 -1.11 3.84
CA HIS A 120 3.74 -0.78 3.78
C HIS A 120 3.49 0.73 3.64
N GLU A 121 4.29 1.56 4.31
CA GLU A 121 4.25 3.02 4.19
C GLU A 121 4.56 3.43 2.73
N TRP A 122 5.63 2.90 2.15
CA TRP A 122 5.95 3.10 0.74
C TRP A 122 4.82 2.61 -0.18
N GLU A 123 4.33 1.38 0.00
CA GLU A 123 3.24 0.83 -0.83
C GLU A 123 1.95 1.66 -0.72
N ALA A 124 1.64 2.23 0.46
CA ALA A 124 0.52 3.15 0.62
C ALA A 124 0.71 4.42 -0.22
N THR A 125 1.88 5.06 -0.14
CA THR A 125 2.15 6.24 -0.98
C THR A 125 2.12 5.95 -2.47
N VAL A 126 2.56 4.75 -2.91
CA VAL A 126 2.47 4.34 -4.32
C VAL A 126 1.02 4.22 -4.75
N ARG A 127 0.15 3.59 -3.93
CA ARG A 127 -1.28 3.49 -4.22
C ARG A 127 -1.94 4.86 -4.29
N ASP A 128 -1.63 5.74 -3.34
CA ASP A 128 -2.17 7.10 -3.30
C ASP A 128 -1.72 7.93 -4.52
N ALA A 129 -0.47 7.77 -4.95
CA ALA A 129 0.07 8.50 -6.11
C ALA A 129 -0.42 7.97 -7.46
N THR A 130 -0.67 6.67 -7.57
CA THR A 130 -1.08 6.01 -8.83
C THR A 130 -2.60 5.84 -8.97
N GLY A 131 -3.33 5.97 -7.86
CA GLY A 131 -4.77 5.67 -7.80
C GLY A 131 -5.11 4.18 -7.91
N GLN A 132 -4.11 3.30 -7.81
CA GLN A 132 -4.28 1.86 -7.97
C GLN A 132 -4.51 1.17 -6.62
N THR A 133 -5.33 0.11 -6.61
CA THR A 133 -5.61 -0.68 -5.40
C THR A 133 -4.43 -1.54 -4.98
N GLU A 134 -3.61 -1.98 -5.94
CA GLU A 134 -2.45 -2.82 -5.70
C GLU A 134 -1.20 -2.24 -6.38
N VAL A 135 -0.04 -2.51 -5.77
CA VAL A 135 1.27 -2.08 -6.29
C VAL A 135 1.79 -3.14 -7.26
N TYR A 136 2.01 -2.76 -8.51
CA TYR A 136 2.42 -3.69 -9.58
C TYR A 136 3.86 -4.21 -9.37
N PRO A 137 4.18 -5.41 -9.88
CA PRO A 137 5.53 -5.99 -9.77
C PRO A 137 6.64 -5.08 -10.31
N ASP A 138 6.37 -4.31 -11.36
CA ASP A 138 7.35 -3.40 -11.98
C ASP A 138 7.72 -2.25 -11.03
N GLN A 139 6.76 -1.74 -10.26
CA GLN A 139 7.01 -0.73 -9.23
C GLN A 139 7.82 -1.31 -8.07
N LYS A 140 7.59 -2.58 -7.72
CA LYS A 140 8.37 -3.28 -6.68
C LYS A 140 9.78 -3.65 -7.13
N ALA A 141 10.07 -3.60 -8.44
CA ALA A 141 11.37 -4.00 -8.97
C ALA A 141 12.52 -3.13 -8.45
N SER A 142 12.28 -1.84 -8.22
CA SER A 142 13.26 -0.90 -7.64
C SER A 142 13.64 -1.25 -6.21
N LEU A 143 12.74 -1.91 -5.46
CA LEU A 143 12.94 -2.35 -4.08
C LEU A 143 13.16 -3.86 -3.95
N ARG A 144 13.49 -4.56 -5.04
CA ARG A 144 13.64 -6.02 -5.05
C ARG A 144 14.60 -6.52 -3.96
N CYS A 145 15.76 -5.86 -3.79
CA CYS A 145 16.74 -6.20 -2.76
C CYS A 145 16.17 -6.07 -1.33
N ILE A 146 15.30 -5.08 -1.09
CA ILE A 146 14.63 -4.88 0.21
C ILE A 146 13.61 -5.98 0.48
N TYR A 147 12.82 -6.39 -0.53
CA TYR A 147 11.90 -7.52 -0.38
C TYR A 147 12.63 -8.84 -0.15
N GLU A 148 13.77 -9.05 -0.78
CA GLU A 148 14.62 -10.22 -0.54
C GLU A 148 15.22 -10.22 0.86
N LEU A 149 15.70 -9.05 1.33
CA LEU A 149 16.15 -8.84 2.69
C LEU A 149 15.04 -9.16 3.70
N TYR A 150 13.84 -8.65 3.48
CA TYR A 150 12.66 -8.96 4.30
C TYR A 150 12.36 -10.45 4.34
N ARG A 151 12.42 -11.13 3.18
CA ARG A 151 12.21 -12.58 3.10
C ARG A 151 13.28 -13.33 3.90
N ALA A 152 14.55 -13.00 3.76
CA ALA A 152 15.65 -13.63 4.49
C ALA A 152 15.49 -13.47 6.01
N THR A 153 15.23 -12.25 6.49
CA THR A 153 14.96 -12.01 7.92
C THR A 153 13.71 -12.75 8.39
N LYS A 154 12.65 -12.80 7.56
CA LYS A 154 11.43 -13.55 7.89
C LYS A 154 11.70 -15.05 8.08
N MET A 155 12.51 -15.66 7.22
CA MET A 155 12.89 -17.08 7.32
C MET A 155 13.72 -17.32 8.59
N LYS A 156 14.70 -16.46 8.87
CA LYS A 156 15.48 -16.52 10.12
C LYS A 156 14.59 -16.44 11.37
N VAL A 157 13.65 -15.49 11.42
CA VAL A 157 12.74 -15.32 12.57
C VAL A 157 11.83 -16.53 12.78
N LEU A 158 11.45 -17.22 11.70
CA LEU A 158 10.65 -18.44 11.78
C LEU A 158 11.46 -19.66 12.22
N GLY A 159 12.78 -19.55 12.37
CA GLY A 159 13.66 -20.70 12.62
C GLY A 159 13.69 -21.69 11.45
N VAL A 160 13.12 -21.31 10.30
CA VAL A 160 13.25 -22.07 9.05
C VAL A 160 14.57 -21.62 8.45
N GLU A 161 15.65 -22.14 9.02
CA GLU A 161 16.94 -22.17 8.37
C GLU A 161 16.69 -22.85 7.01
N PRO A 162 16.98 -22.19 5.87
CA PRO A 162 16.78 -22.78 4.56
C PRO A 162 17.77 -23.94 4.40
N SER A 163 17.41 -25.10 4.94
CA SER A 163 18.12 -26.36 4.73
C SER A 163 18.28 -26.51 3.21
N PRO A 164 19.52 -26.46 2.69
CA PRO A 164 19.76 -26.65 1.27
C PRO A 164 19.28 -28.06 0.96
N GLY A 165 18.25 -28.15 0.11
CA GLY A 165 17.67 -29.43 -0.27
C GLY A 165 18.77 -30.39 -0.74
N PRO A 166 18.75 -31.67 -0.33
CA PRO A 166 19.75 -32.64 -0.72
C PRO A 166 19.53 -33.00 -2.20
N HIS A 167 20.15 -32.23 -3.08
CA HIS A 167 20.41 -32.63 -4.46
C HIS A 167 21.90 -32.88 -4.59
N GLY A 168 22.28 -34.09 -4.15
CA GLY A 168 23.64 -34.59 -4.19
C GLY A 168 23.69 -35.96 -3.50
N ALA A 169 23.26 -36.99 -4.22
CA ALA A 169 23.31 -38.36 -3.76
C ALA A 169 24.75 -38.82 -3.53
N THR A 170 25.03 -39.30 -2.32
CA THR A 170 25.87 -40.49 -2.09
C THR A 170 25.33 -41.18 -0.85
N ALA A 171 24.65 -42.30 -1.09
CA ALA A 171 24.34 -43.27 -0.07
C ALA A 171 25.66 -43.92 0.36
N GLU A 172 26.03 -43.83 1.63
CA GLU A 172 26.65 -44.95 2.32
C GLU A 172 26.08 -45.04 3.73
N ALA A 173 25.58 -46.25 3.99
CA ALA A 173 25.05 -46.67 5.26
C ALA A 173 26.17 -46.72 6.30
N SER A 174 25.92 -46.20 7.51
CA SER A 174 26.51 -46.83 8.68
C SER A 174 25.59 -46.72 9.88
N VAL A 175 25.08 -47.90 10.22
CA VAL A 175 24.37 -48.30 11.42
C VAL A 175 25.31 -48.19 12.63
N ALA A 176 24.80 -47.69 13.76
CA ALA A 176 24.81 -48.37 15.08
C ALA A 176 24.78 -47.39 16.27
N GLY A 177 23.72 -47.51 17.08
CA GLY A 177 23.79 -47.52 18.54
C GLY A 177 24.02 -46.19 19.28
N SER A 178 23.02 -45.75 20.05
CA SER A 178 22.94 -46.12 21.48
C SER A 178 21.88 -45.27 22.18
N ARG A 179 20.84 -45.95 22.68
CA ARG A 179 20.02 -45.45 23.78
C ARG A 179 20.88 -45.46 25.03
N ASP A 180 20.79 -44.44 25.88
CA ASP A 180 20.46 -44.74 27.27
C ASP A 180 19.79 -43.58 28.01
N VAL A 181 18.93 -44.01 28.92
CA VAL A 181 18.07 -43.27 29.84
C VAL A 181 18.87 -42.95 31.09
N SER A 182 18.64 -41.79 31.72
CA SER A 182 18.78 -41.66 33.18
C SER A 182 17.98 -40.47 33.74
N GLN A 183 16.94 -40.83 34.50
CA GLN A 183 16.25 -40.01 35.51
C GLN A 183 17.04 -40.02 36.84
N SER A 184 17.02 -38.91 37.58
CA SER A 184 16.99 -38.83 39.07
C SER A 184 16.83 -37.32 39.39
N VAL A 185 15.82 -36.75 40.07
CA VAL A 185 15.10 -37.00 41.34
C VAL A 185 15.94 -36.80 42.61
N ALA A 186 15.35 -36.05 43.56
CA ALA A 186 15.71 -35.64 44.95
C ALA A 186 16.35 -34.23 45.06
N ALA A 187 15.82 -33.18 45.71
CA ALA A 187 14.94 -32.91 46.87
C ALA A 187 15.69 -32.54 48.18
N HIS A 188 15.14 -31.51 48.85
CA HIS A 188 15.43 -30.93 50.19
C HIS A 188 16.62 -29.94 50.29
N ALA A 189 16.59 -28.83 51.06
CA ALA A 189 15.80 -28.52 52.25
C ALA A 189 15.57 -26.99 52.45
N ALA A 190 14.62 -26.70 53.33
CA ALA A 190 14.18 -25.40 53.82
C ALA A 190 15.20 -24.67 54.72
N GLY A 191 15.04 -23.35 54.84
CA GLY A 191 15.69 -22.53 55.87
C GLY A 191 15.16 -21.10 55.84
N ALA A 192 14.69 -20.61 56.98
CA ALA A 192 13.73 -19.52 57.11
C ALA A 192 14.34 -18.14 57.43
N SER A 193 13.48 -17.12 57.26
CA SER A 193 13.28 -15.96 58.13
C SER A 193 13.92 -14.58 57.85
N SER A 194 13.01 -13.60 57.95
CA SER A 194 13.09 -12.23 58.49
C SER A 194 13.70 -11.09 57.67
N ALA A 195 12.79 -10.30 57.09
CA ALA A 195 12.50 -8.89 57.37
C ALA A 195 13.65 -7.92 57.73
N SER A 196 13.76 -6.80 56.99
CA SER A 196 13.38 -5.46 57.47
C SER A 196 13.62 -4.35 56.43
N ALA A 197 12.55 -3.59 56.18
CA ALA A 197 12.40 -2.12 56.11
C ALA A 197 13.29 -1.19 55.25
N SER A 198 12.56 -0.30 54.55
CA SER A 198 12.80 1.13 54.33
C SER A 198 13.87 1.58 53.32
N ALA A 199 13.68 2.61 52.49
CA ALA A 199 12.58 3.55 52.26
C ALA A 199 12.93 4.45 51.06
N VAL A 200 11.94 5.28 50.67
CA VAL A 200 12.03 6.62 50.08
C VAL A 200 11.94 6.77 48.55
N GLY A 201 10.88 7.51 48.17
CA GLY A 201 10.85 8.50 47.09
C GLY A 201 10.35 7.97 45.75
N GLY A 202 9.33 8.52 45.09
CA GLY A 202 8.65 9.80 45.18
C GLY A 202 8.06 10.12 43.80
N ALA A 203 7.22 11.15 43.74
CA ALA A 203 6.65 11.80 42.54
C ALA A 203 5.40 11.15 41.91
N ARG A 204 4.28 11.67 42.42
CA ARG A 204 2.97 11.84 41.77
C ARG A 204 3.10 12.42 40.35
N SER A 205 2.25 11.98 39.44
CA SER A 205 1.78 12.79 38.32
C SER A 205 0.33 12.43 38.03
N GLU A 206 -0.53 13.34 38.50
CA GLU A 206 -1.96 13.41 38.25
C GLU A 206 -2.11 14.07 36.86
N SER A 207 -2.70 13.38 35.89
CA SER A 207 -3.04 13.97 34.60
C SER A 207 -4.51 13.70 34.28
N THR A 208 -5.32 14.64 34.73
CA THR A 208 -6.70 14.88 34.33
C THR A 208 -6.76 15.11 32.82
N ARG A 209 -7.39 14.21 32.06
CA ARG A 209 -7.86 14.52 30.71
C ARG A 209 -9.37 14.40 30.65
N LEU A 210 -9.98 15.57 30.62
CA LEU A 210 -11.39 15.81 30.35
C LEU A 210 -11.71 15.45 28.90
N SER A 211 -12.75 14.64 28.76
CA SER A 211 -13.48 14.37 27.54
C SER A 211 -14.04 15.66 26.94
N THR A 212 -13.81 15.88 25.64
CA THR A 212 -14.60 16.83 24.84
C THR A 212 -15.17 16.08 23.63
N SER A 213 -16.46 15.76 23.76
CA SER A 213 -17.34 15.40 22.65
C SER A 213 -17.72 16.68 21.90
N GLY A 214 -17.51 16.71 20.59
CA GLY A 214 -17.79 17.86 19.74
C GLY A 214 -18.33 17.43 18.38
N ALA A 215 -19.62 17.69 18.21
CA ALA A 215 -20.52 17.48 17.08
C ALA A 215 -19.91 17.41 15.67
N LYS A 216 -20.33 16.37 14.93
CA LYS A 216 -20.25 16.26 13.47
C LYS A 216 -21.60 16.74 12.93
N ASP A 217 -21.69 18.02 12.59
CA ASP A 217 -22.82 18.54 11.83
C ASP A 217 -22.54 18.55 10.33
N THR A 218 -23.60 18.17 9.63
CA THR A 218 -23.70 17.92 8.20
C THR A 218 -24.33 19.15 7.57
N THR A 219 -23.75 19.76 6.54
CA THR A 219 -24.57 20.53 5.57
C THR A 219 -23.91 20.62 4.20
N ALA A 220 -24.71 20.26 3.19
CA ALA A 220 -24.44 20.29 1.77
C ALA A 220 -24.77 21.67 1.14
N GLY A 221 -24.29 21.90 -0.09
CA GLY A 221 -24.76 22.97 -0.99
C GLY A 221 -23.59 23.67 -1.68
N SER A 222 -23.22 23.30 -2.92
CA SER A 222 -23.87 23.65 -4.19
C SER A 222 -23.82 25.14 -4.52
N THR A 223 -23.01 25.50 -5.52
CA THR A 223 -23.35 26.33 -6.69
C THR A 223 -22.06 26.67 -7.45
N LYS A 224 -21.87 26.09 -8.65
CA LYS A 224 -20.92 26.64 -9.63
C LYS A 224 -21.70 26.93 -10.90
N ALA A 225 -21.99 28.22 -11.06
CA ALA A 225 -22.62 28.80 -12.24
C ALA A 225 -21.61 28.99 -13.37
N LEU A 226 -22.20 29.10 -14.55
CA LEU A 226 -21.62 29.20 -15.88
C LEU A 226 -20.72 30.43 -16.08
N SER A 227 -19.75 30.30 -16.98
CA SER A 227 -19.50 31.32 -18.00
C SER A 227 -18.92 30.64 -19.24
N GLY A 228 -19.69 30.72 -20.32
CA GLY A 228 -19.25 30.39 -21.67
C GLY A 228 -18.65 31.61 -22.37
N SER A 229 -17.83 31.34 -23.38
CA SER A 229 -17.60 32.28 -24.48
C SER A 229 -17.41 31.48 -25.77
N ALA A 230 -18.38 31.65 -26.67
CA ALA A 230 -18.34 31.40 -28.11
C ALA A 230 -17.40 32.44 -28.78
N ALA A 231 -17.01 32.43 -30.05
CA ALA A 231 -17.04 31.55 -31.23
C ALA A 231 -16.19 32.27 -32.31
N ALA A 232 -15.67 31.52 -33.30
CA ALA A 232 -15.52 31.87 -34.73
C ALA A 232 -14.51 30.88 -35.36
N ALA A 233 -14.91 29.86 -36.13
CA ALA A 233 -15.50 29.85 -37.48
C ALA A 233 -14.45 29.95 -38.60
N GLY A 234 -14.39 28.92 -39.45
CA GLY A 234 -13.87 29.00 -40.82
C GLY A 234 -13.31 27.70 -41.40
N GLY A 235 -14.07 27.04 -42.29
CA GLY A 235 -13.51 26.36 -43.46
C GLY A 235 -13.80 24.87 -43.65
N GLU A 236 -14.84 24.56 -44.43
CA GLU A 236 -15.20 23.25 -45.00
C GLU A 236 -14.19 22.73 -46.06
N VAL A 237 -14.14 21.41 -46.30
CA VAL A 237 -14.66 20.70 -47.50
C VAL A 237 -14.12 19.24 -47.57
N ARG A 238 -15.08 18.29 -47.50
CA ARG A 238 -15.19 16.92 -48.07
C ARG A 238 -13.96 16.20 -48.69
N ALA A 239 -13.78 14.93 -48.32
CA ALA A 239 -14.03 13.77 -49.20
C ALA A 239 -14.00 12.44 -48.41
N ALA A 240 -14.88 11.51 -48.79
CA ALA A 240 -15.13 10.23 -48.15
C ALA A 240 -14.19 9.12 -48.64
N SER A 241 -13.84 8.20 -47.74
CA SER A 241 -13.60 6.80 -48.09
C SER A 241 -13.95 5.89 -46.91
N SER A 242 -15.00 5.09 -47.13
CA SER A 242 -15.21 3.72 -46.63
C SER A 242 -13.93 3.01 -46.19
N GLY A 243 -13.89 2.16 -45.17
CA GLY A 243 -14.94 1.53 -44.39
C GLY A 243 -14.31 0.33 -43.70
N ALA A 244 -14.37 0.30 -42.37
CA ALA A 244 -14.30 -0.90 -41.53
C ALA A 244 -14.68 -0.43 -40.14
N ALA A 245 -15.98 -0.32 -39.89
CA ALA A 245 -16.51 -0.06 -38.57
C ALA A 245 -16.19 -1.28 -37.69
N ALA A 246 -15.07 -1.20 -36.98
CA ALA A 246 -14.82 -2.07 -35.85
C ALA A 246 -15.92 -1.82 -34.82
N PRO A 247 -16.65 -2.85 -34.36
CA PRO A 247 -17.62 -2.66 -33.29
C PRO A 247 -16.83 -2.27 -32.04
N ALA A 248 -16.97 -1.01 -31.63
CA ALA A 248 -16.51 -0.53 -30.34
C ALA A 248 -17.38 -1.18 -29.25
N MET A 249 -17.00 -2.39 -28.84
CA MET A 249 -17.51 -3.03 -27.63
C MET A 249 -16.83 -2.38 -26.43
N ALA A 250 -17.31 -1.19 -26.10
CA ALA A 250 -17.03 -0.50 -24.84
C ALA A 250 -17.82 -1.20 -23.73
N GLY A 251 -17.23 -2.23 -23.12
CA GLY A 251 -17.80 -2.89 -21.94
C GLY A 251 -17.29 -4.32 -21.77
N GLY A 252 -16.42 -4.53 -20.77
CA GLY A 252 -16.06 -5.87 -20.29
C GLY A 252 -14.64 -6.34 -20.64
N GLY A 253 -13.61 -5.67 -20.10
CA GLY A 253 -12.19 -6.02 -20.29
C GLY A 253 -11.74 -7.41 -19.81
N ALA A 254 -12.66 -8.30 -19.39
CA ALA A 254 -12.35 -9.65 -18.92
C ALA A 254 -13.21 -10.77 -19.54
N ASP A 255 -14.22 -10.46 -20.36
CA ASP A 255 -15.14 -11.49 -20.87
C ASP A 255 -14.68 -12.16 -22.17
N TRP A 256 -13.71 -11.59 -22.88
CA TRP A 256 -13.14 -12.23 -24.08
C TRP A 256 -12.39 -13.54 -23.74
N ILE A 257 -11.79 -13.63 -22.54
CA ILE A 257 -11.10 -14.83 -22.07
C ILE A 257 -12.08 -16.01 -21.95
N LYS A 258 -13.35 -15.74 -21.62
CA LYS A 258 -14.41 -16.77 -21.54
C LYS A 258 -14.91 -17.22 -22.92
N CYS A 259 -14.65 -16.45 -23.97
CA CYS A 259 -15.02 -16.80 -25.35
C CYS A 259 -14.02 -17.77 -25.99
N ILE A 260 -12.85 -17.98 -25.39
CA ILE A 260 -11.91 -19.02 -25.83
C ILE A 260 -12.40 -20.34 -25.25
N GLU A 261 -13.04 -21.13 -26.11
CA GLU A 261 -13.49 -22.48 -25.80
C GLU A 261 -12.30 -23.31 -25.28
N ARG A 262 -12.35 -23.65 -23.99
CA ARG A 262 -11.35 -24.50 -23.35
C ARG A 262 -11.47 -25.89 -23.94
N VAL A 263 -10.35 -26.42 -24.42
CA VAL A 263 -10.30 -27.79 -24.90
C VAL A 263 -10.34 -28.73 -23.69
N PRO A 264 -11.20 -29.77 -23.71
CA PRO A 264 -11.11 -30.84 -22.73
C PRO A 264 -9.71 -31.44 -22.82
N LEU A 265 -8.90 -31.22 -21.79
CA LEU A 265 -7.61 -31.87 -21.66
C LEU A 265 -7.87 -33.38 -21.56
N GLY A 266 -7.24 -34.17 -22.44
CA GLY A 266 -7.36 -35.62 -22.38
C GLY A 266 -6.84 -36.10 -21.02
N THR A 267 -7.67 -36.85 -20.27
CA THR A 267 -7.25 -37.46 -19.01
C THR A 267 -6.37 -38.70 -19.20
N GLU A 268 -6.19 -39.12 -20.45
CA GLU A 268 -5.34 -40.26 -20.80
C GLU A 268 -3.86 -39.91 -20.62
N ASP A 269 -3.10 -40.89 -20.11
CA ASP A 269 -1.66 -40.77 -19.95
C ASP A 269 -0.98 -40.65 -21.32
N VAL A 270 -0.13 -39.62 -21.47
CA VAL A 270 0.62 -39.31 -22.69
C VAL A 270 1.46 -40.51 -23.15
N SER A 271 1.89 -41.35 -22.22
CA SER A 271 2.72 -42.53 -22.50
C SER A 271 1.98 -43.64 -23.26
N THR A 272 0.66 -43.76 -23.09
CA THR A 272 -0.13 -44.86 -23.65
C THR A 272 -0.84 -44.51 -24.96
N MET A 273 -0.87 -43.22 -25.33
CA MET A 273 -1.53 -42.75 -26.54
C MET A 273 -0.81 -43.20 -27.82
N THR A 274 -1.58 -43.42 -28.89
CA THR A 274 -1.04 -43.66 -30.23
C THR A 274 -0.36 -42.40 -30.77
N GLU A 275 0.61 -42.57 -31.66
CA GLU A 275 1.36 -41.42 -32.21
C GLU A 275 0.47 -40.43 -32.97
N ASP A 276 -0.51 -40.93 -33.73
CA ASP A 276 -1.49 -40.11 -34.43
C ASP A 276 -2.37 -39.30 -33.45
N ALA A 277 -2.75 -39.91 -32.31
CA ALA A 277 -3.49 -39.22 -31.26
C ALA A 277 -2.65 -38.12 -30.59
N LEU A 278 -1.37 -38.39 -30.30
CA LEU A 278 -0.43 -37.39 -29.76
C LEU A 278 -0.25 -36.19 -30.69
N GLN A 279 -0.11 -36.43 -32.00
CA GLN A 279 0.04 -35.36 -32.98
C GLN A 279 -1.24 -34.53 -33.12
N THR A 280 -2.40 -35.19 -33.10
CA THR A 280 -3.71 -34.54 -33.18
C THR A 280 -3.97 -33.65 -31.97
N GLU A 281 -3.75 -34.17 -30.75
CA GLU A 281 -3.92 -33.39 -29.52
C GLU A 281 -2.92 -32.23 -29.45
N LYS A 282 -1.64 -32.46 -29.83
CA LYS A 282 -0.62 -31.40 -29.90
C LYS A 282 -1.02 -30.29 -30.86
N ARG A 283 -1.55 -30.63 -32.05
CA ARG A 283 -2.00 -29.64 -33.04
C ARG A 283 -3.18 -28.83 -32.49
N ARG A 284 -4.13 -29.49 -31.82
CA ARG A 284 -5.29 -28.86 -31.20
C ARG A 284 -4.87 -27.89 -30.09
N LEU A 285 -4.03 -28.30 -29.16
CA LEU A 285 -3.53 -27.42 -28.08
C LEU A 285 -2.74 -26.24 -28.64
N LYS A 286 -1.91 -26.47 -29.67
CA LYS A 286 -1.19 -25.38 -30.33
C LYS A 286 -2.13 -24.32 -30.92
N GLN A 287 -3.24 -24.73 -31.54
CA GLN A 287 -4.24 -23.80 -32.09
C GLN A 287 -4.91 -22.97 -30.99
N VAL A 288 -5.29 -23.59 -29.88
CA VAL A 288 -5.90 -22.90 -28.73
C VAL A 288 -4.93 -21.90 -28.13
N LEU A 289 -3.69 -22.32 -27.84
CA LEU A 289 -2.68 -21.45 -27.25
C LEU A 289 -2.35 -20.28 -28.19
N HIS A 290 -2.23 -20.52 -29.49
CA HIS A 290 -2.00 -19.46 -30.47
C HIS A 290 -3.18 -18.48 -30.56
N ARG A 291 -4.43 -18.98 -30.51
CA ARG A 291 -5.62 -18.13 -30.49
C ARG A 291 -5.65 -17.26 -29.24
N PHE A 292 -5.34 -17.83 -28.07
CA PHE A 292 -5.19 -17.07 -26.82
C PHE A 292 -4.13 -15.99 -26.93
N GLU A 293 -2.92 -16.32 -27.40
CA GLU A 293 -1.84 -15.33 -27.55
C GLU A 293 -2.21 -14.21 -28.52
N SER A 294 -2.84 -14.55 -29.65
CA SER A 294 -3.27 -13.59 -30.68
C SER A 294 -4.39 -12.68 -30.19
N ASP A 295 -5.41 -13.24 -29.54
CA ASP A 295 -6.52 -12.47 -28.99
C ASP A 295 -6.02 -11.59 -27.85
N PHE A 296 -5.16 -12.10 -26.97
CA PHE A 296 -4.55 -11.32 -25.90
C PHE A 296 -3.76 -10.12 -26.44
N GLU A 297 -2.89 -10.34 -27.44
CA GLU A 297 -2.10 -9.29 -28.08
C GLU A 297 -2.99 -8.26 -28.78
N LYS A 298 -4.09 -8.71 -29.42
CA LYS A 298 -5.07 -7.84 -30.06
C LYS A 298 -5.81 -6.94 -29.08
N TYR A 299 -6.18 -7.45 -27.90
CA TYR A 299 -6.94 -6.67 -26.91
C TYR A 299 -6.06 -5.82 -25.99
N ASN A 300 -4.89 -6.33 -25.61
CA ASN A 300 -4.01 -5.67 -24.65
C ASN A 300 -2.85 -4.91 -25.30
N GLY A 301 -2.62 -5.09 -26.61
CA GLY A 301 -1.53 -4.48 -27.35
C GLY A 301 -0.13 -5.02 -27.00
N VAL A 302 -0.06 -6.03 -26.14
CA VAL A 302 1.18 -6.65 -25.66
C VAL A 302 1.04 -8.16 -25.62
N ARG A 303 2.16 -8.89 -25.77
CA ARG A 303 2.16 -10.35 -25.66
C ARG A 303 1.89 -10.81 -24.22
N PRO A 304 1.23 -11.97 -24.02
CA PRO A 304 0.93 -12.48 -22.68
C PRO A 304 2.19 -12.82 -21.90
N GLY A 305 2.31 -12.22 -20.71
CA GLY A 305 3.37 -12.49 -19.75
C GLY A 305 3.15 -13.81 -19.00
N ARG A 306 4.01 -14.09 -18.02
CA ARG A 306 3.92 -15.32 -17.22
C ARG A 306 2.65 -15.38 -16.37
N HIS A 307 2.19 -14.24 -15.86
CA HIS A 307 1.01 -14.14 -14.99
C HIS A 307 -0.30 -14.30 -15.78
N ASP A 308 -0.35 -13.75 -17.00
CA ASP A 308 -1.54 -13.83 -17.86
C ASP A 308 -1.84 -15.25 -18.35
N ARG A 309 -0.81 -16.09 -18.39
CA ARG A 309 -0.91 -17.51 -18.80
C ARG A 309 -1.49 -18.39 -17.69
N GLN A 310 -1.72 -17.88 -16.48
CA GLN A 310 -2.22 -18.71 -15.37
C GLN A 310 -3.49 -19.49 -15.74
N GLY A 311 -4.40 -18.87 -16.49
CA GLY A 311 -5.66 -19.48 -16.93
C GLY A 311 -5.52 -20.60 -17.98
N PHE A 312 -4.34 -20.76 -18.59
CA PHE A 312 -4.02 -21.78 -19.61
C PHE A 312 -2.80 -22.65 -19.21
N THR A 313 -2.41 -22.62 -17.93
CA THR A 313 -1.18 -23.28 -17.44
C THR A 313 -1.21 -24.79 -17.73
N ALA A 314 -2.36 -25.44 -17.55
CA ALA A 314 -2.51 -26.86 -17.77
C ALA A 314 -2.32 -27.25 -19.26
N GLU A 315 -2.85 -26.43 -20.18
CA GLU A 315 -2.69 -26.56 -21.62
C GLU A 315 -1.24 -26.39 -22.06
N TYR A 316 -0.52 -25.41 -21.48
CA TYR A 316 0.91 -25.24 -21.70
C TYR A 316 1.73 -26.44 -21.22
N HIS A 317 1.42 -26.98 -20.04
CA HIS A 317 2.08 -28.18 -19.50
C HIS A 317 1.83 -29.41 -20.37
N ARG A 318 0.56 -29.69 -20.70
CA ARG A 318 0.16 -30.82 -21.54
C ARG A 318 0.80 -30.74 -22.93
N TYR A 319 0.82 -29.56 -23.54
CA TYR A 319 1.50 -29.36 -24.82
C TYR A 319 3.01 -29.67 -24.72
N GLY A 320 3.66 -29.29 -23.62
CA GLY A 320 5.04 -29.62 -23.31
C GLY A 320 5.27 -31.13 -23.19
N GLU A 321 4.41 -31.82 -22.45
CA GLU A 321 4.45 -33.29 -22.30
C GLU A 321 4.31 -34.01 -23.65
N LEU A 322 3.29 -33.64 -24.44
CA LEU A 322 3.07 -34.19 -25.78
C LEU A 322 4.26 -33.96 -26.71
N LYS A 323 4.87 -32.76 -26.65
CA LYS A 323 6.06 -32.44 -27.45
C LYS A 323 7.26 -33.30 -27.04
N ASN A 324 7.48 -33.46 -25.73
CA ASN A 324 8.58 -34.27 -25.20
C ASN A 324 8.40 -35.75 -25.57
N GLU A 325 7.19 -36.27 -25.45
CA GLU A 325 6.88 -37.66 -25.79
C GLU A 325 7.06 -37.94 -27.30
N LEU A 326 6.57 -37.06 -28.18
CA LEU A 326 6.82 -37.18 -29.62
C LEU A 326 8.33 -37.13 -29.94
N THR A 327 9.07 -36.25 -29.26
CA THR A 327 10.53 -36.16 -29.44
C THR A 327 11.20 -37.45 -29.00
N ARG A 328 10.81 -38.00 -27.85
CA ARG A 328 11.31 -39.27 -27.31
C ARG A 328 11.03 -40.45 -28.25
N ARG A 329 9.85 -40.50 -28.88
CA ARG A 329 9.49 -41.54 -29.85
C ARG A 329 10.27 -41.41 -31.17
N SER A 330 10.54 -40.19 -31.63
CA SER A 330 11.31 -39.95 -32.85
C SER A 330 12.81 -40.31 -32.73
N GLN A 331 13.32 -40.43 -31.50
CA GLN A 331 14.72 -40.78 -31.23
C GLN A 331 14.93 -42.29 -31.01
N LYS A 332 13.85 -43.08 -31.01
CA LYS A 332 13.90 -44.55 -31.02
C LYS A 332 13.84 -45.07 -32.44
#